data_AF-A0A3M9NI62-F1
#
_entry.id   AF-A0A3M9NI62-F1
#
_cell.length_a   1.000
_cell.length_b   1.000
_cell.length_c   1.000
_cell.angle_alpha   90.00
_cell.angle_beta   90.00
_cell.angle_gamma   90.00
#
_symmetry.space_group_name_H-M   'P 1'
#
loop_
_entity.id
_entity.type
_entity.pdbx_description
1 polymer ?
#
loop_
_entity_poly.entity_id
_entity_poly.type
_entity_poly.pdbx_seq_one_letter_code
_entity_poly.pdbx_strand_id
1 'polypeptide(L)'
;MQNTNGEVIEDNSNASPTCYLHGGSSIAPFLQSQFEGLGIGEIKTIFLNGGSENISFKIIIDKLRPASGEELILGYPVDENANCNSDCNCYSAQF
;
A
#
# COMPACT_ATOMS: atom_id res chain seq x y z
N MET A 1 11.70 -0.88 -5.54
CA MET A 1 11.58 -2.11 -6.34
C MET A 1 12.87 -2.35 -7.10
N GLN A 2 13.36 -3.59 -7.09
CA GLN A 2 14.60 -4.00 -7.73
C GLN A 2 14.40 -5.34 -8.47
N ASN A 3 15.09 -5.52 -9.60
CA ASN A 3 15.15 -6.80 -10.30
C ASN A 3 16.20 -7.75 -9.68
N THR A 4 16.35 -8.95 -10.24
CA THR A 4 17.32 -9.96 -9.77
C THR A 4 18.79 -9.54 -9.91
N ASN A 5 19.09 -8.57 -10.77
CA ASN A 5 20.45 -8.04 -10.95
C ASN A 5 20.78 -6.95 -9.91
N GLY A 6 19.82 -6.58 -9.05
CA GLY A 6 19.96 -5.51 -8.07
C GLY A 6 19.72 -4.11 -8.65
N GLU A 7 19.26 -4.02 -9.90
CA GLU A 7 18.94 -2.73 -10.52
C GLU A 7 17.63 -2.21 -9.96
N VAL A 8 17.61 -0.95 -9.56
CA VAL A 8 16.41 -0.27 -9.07
C VAL A 8 15.52 0.08 -10.26
N ILE A 9 14.33 -0.50 -10.29
CA ILE A 9 13.31 -0.22 -11.32
C ILE A 9 12.44 0.96 -10.89
N GLU A 10 12.14 1.04 -9.59
CA GLU A 10 11.28 2.07 -9.02
C GLU A 10 11.70 2.35 -7.57
N ASP A 11 11.68 3.61 -7.13
CA ASP A 11 11.98 3.98 -5.75
C ASP A 11 11.03 5.06 -5.25
N ASN A 12 10.11 4.66 -4.38
CA ASN A 12 9.12 5.52 -3.75
C ASN A 12 9.44 5.80 -2.28
N SER A 13 10.69 5.60 -1.85
CA SER A 13 11.09 5.79 -0.44
C SER A 13 10.92 7.23 0.07
N ASN A 14 10.89 8.21 -0.84
CA ASN A 14 10.66 9.63 -0.52
C ASN A 14 9.29 10.14 -1.01
N ALA A 15 8.43 9.27 -1.54
CA ALA A 15 7.09 9.63 -1.99
C ALA A 15 6.07 9.58 -0.83
N SER A 16 4.87 10.13 -1.07
CA SER A 16 3.75 9.92 -0.14
C SER A 16 3.43 8.42 -0.03
N PRO A 17 3.22 7.89 1.20
CA PRO A 17 2.89 6.48 1.39
C PRO A 17 1.62 6.08 0.65
N THR A 18 1.61 4.89 0.08
CA THR A 18 0.38 4.30 -0.47
C THR A 18 -0.51 3.84 0.68
N CYS A 19 -1.72 4.39 0.76
CA CYS A 19 -2.74 3.99 1.71
C CYS A 19 -3.65 2.93 1.09
N TYR A 20 -3.93 1.86 1.82
CA TYR A 20 -4.89 0.84 1.38
C TYR A 20 -5.65 0.24 2.57
N LEU A 21 -6.78 -0.40 2.29
CA LEU A 21 -7.57 -1.12 3.29
C LEU A 21 -7.14 -2.59 3.33
N HIS A 22 -6.58 -3.03 4.45
CA HIS A 22 -6.26 -4.44 4.66
C HIS A 22 -7.53 -5.30 4.69
N GLY A 23 -7.53 -6.41 3.95
CA GLY A 23 -8.72 -7.21 3.64
C GLY A 23 -9.55 -6.70 2.46
N GLY A 24 -9.22 -5.51 1.91
CA GLY A 24 -9.83 -4.95 0.71
C GLY A 24 -9.25 -5.52 -0.58
N SER A 25 -9.74 -5.03 -1.73
CA SER A 25 -9.36 -5.50 -3.07
C SER A 25 -8.22 -4.73 -3.74
N SER A 26 -7.74 -3.63 -3.14
CA SER A 26 -6.72 -2.75 -3.74
C SER A 26 -5.36 -3.41 -3.93
N ILE A 27 -5.02 -4.40 -3.09
CA ILE A 27 -3.74 -5.13 -3.15
C ILE A 27 -4.05 -6.63 -3.20
N ALA A 28 -3.24 -7.40 -3.93
CA ALA A 28 -3.41 -8.85 -4.02
C ALA A 28 -3.36 -9.54 -2.63
N PRO A 29 -4.26 -10.50 -2.32
CA PRO A 29 -4.30 -11.17 -1.01
C PRO A 29 -2.97 -11.80 -0.57
N PHE A 30 -2.22 -12.38 -1.53
CA PHE A 30 -0.90 -12.95 -1.25
C PHE A 30 0.10 -11.89 -0.75
N LEU A 31 0.03 -10.67 -1.28
CA LEU A 31 0.90 -9.59 -0.85
C LEU A 31 0.46 -9.05 0.52
N GLN A 32 -0.86 -8.94 0.74
CA GLN A 32 -1.41 -8.52 2.03
C GLN A 32 -0.97 -9.43 3.18
N SER A 33 -0.99 -10.76 2.99
CA SER A 33 -0.56 -11.70 4.02
C SER A 33 0.92 -11.56 4.40
N GLN A 34 1.75 -11.00 3.51
CA GLN A 34 3.13 -10.70 3.84
C GLN A 34 3.27 -9.50 4.80
N PHE A 35 2.23 -8.68 4.96
CA PHE A 35 2.22 -7.51 5.84
C PHE A 35 1.62 -7.82 7.21
N GLU A 36 0.99 -8.98 7.39
CA GLU A 36 0.42 -9.39 8.66
C GLU A 36 1.47 -9.47 9.76
N GLY A 37 1.14 -8.91 10.94
CA GLY A 37 2.02 -8.88 12.10
C GLY A 37 3.10 -7.79 12.08
N LEU A 38 3.24 -7.01 10.99
CA LEU A 38 4.20 -5.93 10.93
C LEU A 38 3.72 -4.70 11.71
N GLY A 39 4.65 -4.10 12.46
CA GLY A 39 4.42 -2.87 13.22
C GLY A 39 4.78 -1.59 12.45
N ILE A 40 4.34 -0.45 12.97
CA ILE A 40 4.74 0.88 12.47
C ILE A 40 6.26 1.03 12.54
N GLY A 41 6.86 1.55 11.46
CA GLY A 41 8.31 1.71 11.28
C GLY A 41 9.05 0.43 10.88
N GLU A 42 8.37 -0.72 10.89
CA GLU A 42 8.98 -1.98 10.47
C GLU A 42 9.25 -1.98 8.97
N ILE A 43 10.38 -2.58 8.63
CA ILE A 43 10.89 -2.66 7.27
C ILE A 43 10.93 -4.12 6.87
N LYS A 44 10.33 -4.45 5.74
CA LYS A 44 10.35 -5.81 5.19
C LYS A 44 10.66 -5.79 3.70
N THR A 45 11.49 -6.74 3.26
CA THR A 45 11.69 -7.00 1.83
C THR A 45 10.73 -8.10 1.40
N ILE A 46 9.93 -7.81 0.39
CA ILE A 46 9.00 -8.74 -0.23
C ILE A 46 9.55 -9.20 -1.56
N PHE A 47 9.38 -10.49 -1.85
CA PHE A 47 9.72 -11.10 -3.11
C PHE A 47 8.45 -11.50 -3.83
N LEU A 48 8.27 -11.00 -5.05
CA LEU A 48 7.23 -11.47 -5.95
C LEU A 48 7.89 -12.35 -7.00
N ASN A 49 7.58 -13.64 -6.91
CA ASN A 49 8.00 -14.64 -7.87
C ASN A 49 6.79 -14.93 -8.77
N GLY A 50 6.73 -14.30 -9.93
CA GLY A 50 5.62 -14.48 -10.86
C GLY A 50 5.78 -13.66 -12.14
N GLY A 51 5.91 -14.35 -13.28
CA GLY A 51 6.14 -13.75 -14.59
C GLY A 51 7.45 -14.21 -15.23
N SER A 52 8.03 -13.37 -16.10
CA SER A 52 9.32 -13.62 -16.76
C SER A 52 10.53 -13.27 -15.88
N GLU A 53 10.33 -12.46 -14.84
CA GLU A 53 11.40 -12.02 -13.94
C GLU A 53 10.93 -12.00 -12.48
N ASN A 54 11.84 -12.29 -11.56
CA ASN A 54 11.59 -12.15 -10.14
C ASN A 54 11.92 -10.71 -9.71
N ILE A 55 11.06 -10.11 -8.90
CA ILE A 55 11.24 -8.74 -8.42
C ILE A 55 11.14 -8.71 -6.91
N SER A 56 11.85 -7.76 -6.31
CA SER A 56 11.76 -7.50 -4.88
C SER A 56 11.51 -6.04 -4.60
N PHE A 57 10.85 -5.75 -3.49
CA PHE A 57 10.72 -4.38 -3.02
C PHE A 57 10.73 -4.34 -1.50
N LYS A 58 11.30 -3.25 -1.00
CA LYS A 58 11.37 -2.93 0.41
C LYS A 58 10.15 -2.08 0.76
N ILE A 59 9.39 -2.53 1.73
CA ILE A 59 8.28 -1.77 2.30
C ILE A 59 8.67 -1.22 3.66
N ILE A 60 8.01 -0.12 4.04
CA ILE A 60 8.08 0.49 5.37
C ILE A 60 6.64 0.76 5.79
N ILE A 61 6.24 0.29 6.96
CA ILE A 61 4.90 0.58 7.49
C ILE A 61 4.92 2.00 8.09
N ASP A 62 4.47 3.00 7.34
CA ASP A 62 4.43 4.39 7.81
C ASP A 62 3.41 4.57 8.94
N LYS A 63 2.19 4.08 8.74
CA LYS A 63 1.08 4.19 9.71
C LYS A 63 0.19 2.96 9.66
N LEU A 64 -0.41 2.63 10.80
CA LEU A 64 -1.42 1.59 10.94
C LEU A 64 -2.54 2.11 11.84
N ARG A 65 -3.79 1.95 11.39
CA ARG A 65 -4.97 2.28 12.19
C ARG A 65 -6.14 1.36 11.86
N PRO A 66 -7.14 1.23 12.76
CA PRO A 66 -8.42 0.64 12.41
C PRO A 66 -9.11 1.44 11.29
N ALA A 67 -9.83 0.72 10.43
CA ALA A 67 -10.72 1.34 9.46
C ALA A 67 -11.95 1.94 10.17
N SER A 68 -12.42 3.07 9.65
CA SER A 68 -13.71 3.66 10.03
C SER A 68 -14.88 2.85 9.48
N GLY A 69 -16.08 3.06 10.03
CA GLY A 69 -17.29 2.41 9.51
C GLY A 69 -17.57 2.75 8.04
N GLU A 70 -17.27 3.97 7.61
CA GLU A 70 -17.42 4.41 6.21
C GLU A 70 -16.46 3.65 5.28
N GLU A 71 -15.19 3.53 5.66
CA GLU A 71 -14.19 2.79 4.87
C GLU A 71 -14.52 1.31 4.72
N LEU A 72 -15.12 0.69 5.74
CA LEU A 72 -15.58 -0.70 5.67
C LEU A 72 -16.74 -0.88 4.70
N ILE A 73 -17.62 0.13 4.58
CA ILE A 73 -18.74 0.11 3.63
C ILE A 73 -18.23 0.37 2.20
N LEU A 74 -17.28 1.29 2.04
CA LEU A 74 -16.71 1.68 0.75
C LEU A 74 -15.70 0.64 0.20
N GLY A 75 -14.99 -0.06 1.09
CA GLY A 75 -13.96 -1.03 0.73
C GLY A 75 -12.59 -0.43 0.40
N TYR A 76 -12.37 0.86 0.68
CA TYR A 76 -11.09 1.56 0.48
C TYR A 76 -10.89 2.66 1.53
N PRO A 77 -9.65 3.08 1.84
CA PRO A 77 -9.39 4.12 2.83
C PRO A 77 -9.79 5.49 2.30
N VAL A 78 -10.28 6.35 3.19
CA VAL A 78 -10.64 7.74 2.88
C VAL A 78 -9.53 8.65 3.42
N ASP A 79 -9.06 9.59 2.61
CA ASP A 79 -8.07 10.56 3.05
C ASP A 79 -8.71 11.60 3.97
N GLU A 80 -8.48 11.43 5.27
CA GLU A 80 -8.93 12.31 6.35
C GLU A 80 -8.27 13.70 6.33
N ASN A 81 -7.19 13.90 5.56
CA ASN A 81 -6.56 15.22 5.35
C ASN A 81 -6.97 15.89 4.03
N ALA A 82 -7.77 15.23 3.20
CA ALA A 82 -8.39 15.91 2.07
C ALA A 82 -9.38 16.93 2.65
N ASN A 83 -8.98 18.21 2.69
CA ASN A 83 -9.90 19.33 2.89
C ASN A 83 -10.94 19.27 1.78
N CYS A 84 -12.00 18.52 2.03
CA CYS A 84 -13.00 18.16 1.02
C CYS A 84 -13.96 19.34 0.84
N ASN A 85 -13.43 20.42 0.25
CA ASN A 85 -14.25 21.49 -0.30
C ASN A 85 -15.03 20.92 -1.51
N SER A 86 -16.05 21.62 -1.99
CA SER A 86 -17.01 21.15 -3.02
C SER A 86 -16.43 20.63 -4.35
N ASP A 87 -15.11 20.79 -4.57
CA ASP A 87 -14.39 20.36 -5.77
C ASP A 87 -13.33 19.27 -5.51
N CYS A 88 -13.30 18.66 -4.33
CA CYS A 88 -12.29 17.65 -3.99
C CYS A 88 -12.84 16.22 -4.16
N ASN A 89 -12.13 15.40 -4.95
CA ASN A 89 -12.51 14.00 -5.15
C ASN A 89 -11.91 13.13 -4.04
N CYS A 90 -12.51 13.14 -2.86
CA CYS A 90 -12.07 12.38 -1.67
C CYS A 90 -12.28 10.87 -1.79
N TYR A 91 -12.87 10.43 -2.90
CA TYR A 91 -13.28 9.06 -3.19
C TYR A 91 -12.59 8.49 -4.42
N SER A 92 -11.35 8.92 -4.71
CA SER A 92 -10.57 8.28 -5.75
C SER A 92 -10.10 6.91 -5.25
N ALA A 93 -10.74 5.84 -5.73
CA ALA A 93 -10.14 4.52 -5.64
C ALA A 93 -8.76 4.58 -6.32
N GLN A 94 -7.68 4.52 -5.53
CA GLN A 94 -6.33 4.44 -6.09
C GLN A 94 -6.17 3.04 -6.67
N PHE A 95 -6.09 2.96 -8.00
CA PHE A 95 -5.80 1.74 -8.77
C PHE A 95 -4.35 1.79 -9.26
#